data_AF-A0A2P5WQY6-F1
#
_entry.id   AF-A0A2P5WQY6-F1
#
_cell.length_a   1.000
_cell.length_b   1.000
_cell.length_c   1.000
_cell.angle_alpha   90.00
_cell.angle_beta   90.00
_cell.angle_gamma   90.00
#
_symmetry.space_group_name_H-M   'P 1'
#
loop_
_entity.id
_entity.type
_entity.pdbx_description
1 polymer ?
#
loop_
_entity_poly.entity_id
_entity_poly.type
_entity_poly.pdbx_seq_one_letter_code
_entity_poly.pdbx_strand_id
1 'polypeptide(L)'
;MGGDSKSKPMDINGQVTKVTWRIANFCSIKSKKLCSEIFTVDGNKWRLCIYPKGNNVDFLSVYLVVADSVIWPTGWSRYAYFGIAVIDQFDRENSETLAVE
;
A
#
# COMPACT_ATOMS: atom_id res chain seq x y z
N MET A 1 -11.04 14.40 31.64
CA MET A 1 -10.05 14.90 30.67
C MET A 1 -8.86 13.96 30.70
N GLY A 2 -8.79 13.02 29.77
CA GLY A 2 -7.66 12.13 29.57
C GLY A 2 -7.50 11.98 28.07
N GLY A 3 -6.53 12.70 27.50
CA GLY A 3 -6.30 12.69 26.06
C GLY A 3 -5.61 11.41 25.65
N ASP A 4 -6.30 10.60 24.85
CA ASP A 4 -5.68 9.53 24.08
C ASP A 4 -4.71 10.15 23.08
N SER A 5 -3.43 10.18 23.44
CA SER A 5 -2.36 10.48 22.49
C SER A 5 -2.08 9.20 21.72
N LYS A 6 -2.80 8.98 20.60
CA LYS A 6 -2.44 7.96 19.61
C LYS A 6 -1.04 8.29 19.08
N SER A 7 -0.03 7.56 19.55
CA SER A 7 1.32 7.65 19.03
C SER A 7 1.33 7.15 17.59
N LYS A 8 1.79 8.01 16.67
CA LYS A 8 2.02 7.60 15.28
C LYS A 8 3.10 6.51 15.26
N PRO A 9 2.86 5.41 14.57
CA PRO A 9 3.86 4.38 14.41
C PRO A 9 4.93 4.88 13.46
N MET A 10 6.10 5.10 14.03
CA MET A 10 7.29 5.52 13.33
C MET A 10 8.31 4.38 13.39
N ASP A 11 9.06 4.23 12.32
CA ASP A 11 10.33 3.53 12.25
C ASP A 11 11.31 4.05 13.33
N ILE A 12 12.35 3.26 13.60
CA ILE A 12 13.33 3.45 14.70
C ILE A 12 13.99 4.85 14.69
N ASN A 13 13.95 5.58 13.56
CA ASN A 13 14.48 6.92 13.38
C ASN A 13 13.42 8.03 13.16
N GLY A 14 12.12 7.72 13.13
CA GLY A 14 11.08 8.71 12.83
C GLY A 14 10.85 8.99 11.33
N GLN A 15 11.53 8.27 10.44
CA GLN A 15 11.53 8.47 8.99
C GLN A 15 10.57 7.54 8.23
N VAL A 16 9.39 8.06 7.87
CA VAL A 16 8.43 7.37 7.00
C VAL A 16 9.08 7.02 5.65
N THR A 17 9.14 5.72 5.33
CA THR A 17 9.63 5.26 4.03
C THR A 17 8.55 5.40 2.96
N LYS A 18 8.81 6.24 1.96
CA LYS A 18 7.90 6.44 0.81
C LYS A 18 8.32 5.57 -0.37
N VAL A 19 7.45 4.66 -0.79
CA VAL A 19 7.62 3.85 -2.00
C VAL A 19 6.60 4.27 -3.04
N THR A 20 7.03 4.46 -4.28
CA THR A 20 6.16 4.84 -5.40
C THR A 20 6.25 3.78 -6.50
N TRP A 21 5.08 3.28 -6.92
CA TRP A 21 4.97 2.39 -8.07
C TRP A 21 4.25 3.12 -9.21
N ARG A 22 4.96 3.34 -10.32
CA ARG A 22 4.39 3.92 -11.52
C ARG A 22 3.79 2.82 -12.40
N ILE A 23 2.53 2.99 -12.78
CA ILE A 23 1.85 2.12 -13.73
C ILE A 23 1.67 2.87 -15.05
N ALA A 24 2.36 2.39 -16.09
CA ALA A 24 2.20 2.95 -17.44
C ALA A 24 0.98 2.36 -18.14
N ASN A 25 0.38 3.13 -19.04
CA ASN A 25 -0.73 2.70 -19.90
C ASN A 25 -1.90 2.07 -19.11
N PHE A 26 -2.28 2.68 -17.98
CA PHE A 26 -3.28 2.13 -17.05
C PHE A 26 -4.60 1.74 -17.76
N CYS A 27 -5.09 2.59 -18.67
CA CYS A 27 -6.33 2.36 -19.41
C CYS A 27 -6.27 1.14 -20.35
N SER A 28 -5.07 0.69 -20.74
CA SER A 28 -4.87 -0.44 -21.65
C SER A 28 -4.69 -1.78 -20.91
N ILE A 29 -4.71 -1.76 -19.58
CA ILE A 29 -4.52 -2.95 -18.76
C ILE A 29 -5.72 -3.90 -18.90
N LYS A 30 -5.45 -5.14 -19.34
CA LYS A 30 -6.45 -6.21 -19.44
C LYS A 30 -6.44 -7.18 -18.25
N SER A 31 -5.32 -7.24 -17.53
CA SER A 31 -5.15 -8.16 -16.39
C SER A 31 -6.06 -7.77 -15.23
N LYS A 32 -6.72 -8.76 -14.61
CA LYS A 32 -7.56 -8.55 -13.43
C LYS A 32 -6.78 -8.00 -12.23
N LYS A 33 -5.51 -8.40 -12.10
CA LYS A 33 -4.60 -8.03 -11.01
C LYS A 33 -3.25 -7.64 -11.58
N LEU A 34 -2.64 -6.58 -11.05
CA LEU A 34 -1.23 -6.26 -11.24
C LEU A 34 -0.56 -6.14 -9.88
N CYS A 35 0.74 -6.41 -9.83
CA CYS A 35 1.53 -6.09 -8.66
C CYS A 35 2.84 -5.43 -9.07
N SER A 36 3.33 -4.56 -8.19
CA SER A 36 4.65 -3.95 -8.24
C SER A 36 5.78 -4.98 -8.13
N GLU A 37 7.01 -4.51 -8.28
CA GLU A 37 8.19 -5.25 -7.82
C GLU A 37 8.19 -5.39 -6.28
N ILE A 38 8.95 -6.36 -5.77
CA ILE A 38 9.12 -6.52 -4.32
C ILE A 38 10.02 -5.40 -3.82
N PHE A 39 9.61 -4.74 -2.73
CA PHE A 39 10.43 -3.77 -2.03
C PHE A 39 10.57 -4.18 -0.55
N THR A 40 11.64 -3.70 0.09
CA THR A 40 11.92 -4.04 1.50
C THR A 40 11.83 -2.79 2.36
N VAL A 41 11.06 -2.85 3.44
CA VAL A 41 10.96 -1.81 4.48
C VAL A 41 11.03 -2.48 5.83
N ASP A 42 11.91 -1.99 6.70
CA ASP A 42 12.16 -2.55 8.04
C ASP A 42 12.45 -4.06 8.03
N GLY A 43 13.20 -4.53 7.03
CA GLY A 43 13.54 -5.94 6.86
C GLY A 43 12.40 -6.83 6.34
N ASN A 44 11.24 -6.27 6.04
CA ASN A 44 10.06 -6.99 5.56
C ASN A 44 9.90 -6.81 4.05
N LYS A 45 9.64 -7.93 3.35
CA LYS A 45 9.39 -7.93 1.90
C LYS A 45 7.92 -7.65 1.61
N TRP A 46 7.67 -6.51 1.00
CA TRP A 46 6.34 -6.03 0.65
C TRP A 46 6.16 -5.95 -0.86
N ARG A 47 4.91 -5.90 -1.28
CA ARG A 47 4.52 -5.59 -2.65
C ARG A 47 3.16 -4.89 -2.64
N LEU A 48 2.98 -3.90 -3.51
CA LEU A 48 1.66 -3.34 -3.82
C LEU A 48 0.99 -4.17 -4.91
N CYS A 49 -0.28 -4.49 -4.73
CA CYS A 49 -1.11 -5.12 -5.75
C CYS A 49 -2.39 -4.30 -5.98
N ILE A 50 -2.79 -4.17 -7.24
CA ILE A 50 -4.03 -3.50 -7.63
C ILE A 50 -4.95 -4.42 -8.41
N TYR A 51 -6.24 -4.12 -8.32
CA TYR A 51 -7.27 -4.61 -9.22
C TYR A 51 -7.87 -3.39 -9.93
N PRO A 52 -7.48 -3.12 -11.20
CA PRO A 52 -7.86 -1.91 -11.91
C PRO A 52 -9.37 -1.67 -11.99
N LYS A 53 -10.14 -2.77 -12.07
CA LYS A 53 -11.61 -2.78 -12.12
C LYS A 53 -12.27 -3.21 -10.80
N GLY A 54 -11.50 -3.16 -9.72
CA GLY A 54 -11.92 -3.59 -8.40
C GLY A 54 -11.90 -5.10 -8.15
N ASN A 55 -12.02 -5.43 -6.87
CA ASN A 55 -12.08 -6.80 -6.36
C ASN A 55 -13.41 -7.01 -5.64
N ASN A 56 -14.45 -7.38 -6.39
CA ASN A 56 -15.86 -7.45 -5.96
C ASN A 56 -16.50 -6.08 -5.66
N VAL A 57 -15.94 -5.01 -6.23
CA VAL A 57 -16.42 -3.63 -6.15
C VAL A 57 -16.17 -2.93 -7.48
N ASP A 58 -16.84 -1.80 -7.74
CA ASP A 58 -16.71 -1.03 -9.00
C ASP A 58 -15.63 0.07 -8.95
N PHE A 59 -14.83 0.09 -7.89
CA PHE A 59 -13.74 1.06 -7.69
C PHE A 59 -12.37 0.39 -7.74
N LEU A 60 -11.33 1.16 -8.07
CA LEU A 60 -9.94 0.69 -7.99
C LEU A 60 -9.68 0.13 -6.59
N SER A 61 -9.24 -1.13 -6.51
CA SER A 61 -8.80 -1.73 -5.24
C SER A 61 -7.29 -1.79 -5.18
N VAL A 62 -6.71 -1.28 -4.10
CA VAL A 62 -5.27 -1.24 -3.84
C VAL A 62 -4.97 -1.97 -2.54
N TYR A 63 -3.95 -2.82 -2.55
CA TYR A 63 -3.54 -3.65 -1.42
C TYR A 63 -2.04 -3.57 -1.19
N LEU A 64 -1.64 -3.47 0.08
CA LEU A 64 -0.29 -3.81 0.52
C LEU A 64 -0.27 -5.29 0.92
N VAL A 65 0.65 -6.08 0.34
CA VAL A 65 0.78 -7.51 0.63
C VAL A 65 2.20 -7.87 1.02
N VAL A 66 2.33 -8.86 1.91
CA VAL A 66 3.61 -9.51 2.18
C VAL A 66 3.97 -10.40 0.99
N ALA A 67 5.15 -10.17 0.41
CA ALA A 67 5.54 -10.74 -0.87
C ALA A 67 5.70 -12.27 -0.83
N ASP A 68 6.11 -12.81 0.31
CA ASP A 68 6.34 -14.23 0.58
C ASP A 68 5.22 -14.86 1.42
N SER A 69 4.03 -14.25 1.42
CA SER A 69 2.86 -14.70 2.20
C SER A 69 2.51 -16.18 2.01
N VAL A 70 2.81 -16.77 0.85
CA VAL A 70 2.56 -18.19 0.53
C VAL A 70 3.46 -19.17 1.28
N ILE A 71 4.58 -18.70 1.85
CA ILE A 71 5.55 -19.52 2.58
C ILE A 71 5.14 -19.65 4.05
N TRP A 72 4.30 -18.74 4.54
CA TRP A 72 3.94 -18.67 5.95
C TRP A 72 2.70 -19.52 6.29
N PRO A 73 2.63 -20.12 7.49
CA PRO A 73 1.51 -20.96 7.91
C PRO A 73 0.19 -20.19 7.96
N THR A 74 -0.92 -20.85 7.65
CA THR A 74 -2.27 -20.28 7.76
C THR A 74 -2.50 -19.60 9.10
N GLY A 75 -3.08 -18.40 9.09
CA GLY A 75 -3.41 -17.64 10.30
C GLY A 75 -2.31 -16.68 10.78
N TRP A 76 -1.18 -16.61 10.08
CA TRP A 76 -0.15 -15.61 10.37
C TRP A 76 -0.67 -14.18 10.12
N SER A 77 -0.15 -13.23 10.90
CA SER A 77 -0.39 -11.80 10.71
C SER A 77 0.93 -11.03 10.84
N ARG A 78 0.96 -9.82 10.27
CA ARG A 78 2.07 -8.88 10.44
C ARG A 78 1.50 -7.49 10.62
N TYR A 79 1.95 -6.82 11.67
CA TYR A 79 1.63 -5.44 11.92
C TYR A 79 2.38 -4.56 10.93
N ALA A 80 1.65 -3.65 10.30
CA ALA A 80 2.20 -2.64 9.43
C ALA A 80 1.37 -1.39 9.59
N TYR A 81 2.06 -0.26 9.63
CA TYR A 81 1.46 1.05 9.70
C TYR A 81 1.83 1.80 8.44
N PHE A 82 0.82 2.15 7.65
CA PHE A 82 1.07 2.63 6.30
C PHE A 82 -0.09 3.49 5.80
N GLY A 83 0.24 4.37 4.85
CA GLY A 83 -0.75 5.04 4.01
C GLY A 83 -0.60 4.59 2.57
N ILE A 84 -1.72 4.59 1.85
CA ILE A 84 -1.76 4.40 0.40
C ILE A 84 -2.20 5.72 -0.22
N ALA A 85 -1.51 6.16 -1.27
CA ALA A 85 -1.89 7.34 -2.02
C ALA A 85 -2.00 7.02 -3.51
N VAL A 86 -3.02 7.57 -4.17
CA VAL A 86 -3.14 7.63 -5.63
C VAL A 86 -2.71 9.02 -6.06
N ILE A 87 -1.60 9.08 -6.79
CA ILE A 87 -0.96 10.34 -7.16
C ILE A 87 -1.50 10.80 -8.52
N ASP A 88 -2.10 11.99 -8.54
CA ASP A 88 -2.39 12.69 -9.78
C ASP A 88 -1.07 13.17 -10.40
N GLN A 89 -0.85 12.78 -11.65
CA GLN A 89 0.40 13.03 -12.36
C GLN A 89 0.51 14.45 -12.92
N PHE A 90 -0.62 15.15 -13.06
CA PHE A 90 -0.70 16.50 -13.62
C PHE A 90 -0.79 17.55 -12.52
N ASP A 91 -1.52 17.27 -11.44
CA ASP A 91 -1.62 18.12 -10.27
C ASP A 91 -1.45 17.32 -8.98
N ARG A 92 -0.28 17.41 -8.36
CA ARG A 92 0.03 16.63 -7.16
C ARG A 92 -0.80 17.03 -5.95
N GLU A 93 -1.28 18.27 -5.89
CA GLU A 93 -2.11 18.75 -4.77
C GLU A 93 -3.50 18.10 -4.79
N ASN A 94 -3.91 17.56 -5.93
CA ASN A 94 -5.16 16.81 -6.12
C ASN A 94 -4.99 15.28 -5.90
N SER A 95 -3.91 14.86 -5.22
CA SER A 95 -3.68 13.44 -4.92
C SER A 95 -4.49 12.97 -3.71
N GLU A 96 -5.11 11.80 -3.83
CA GLU A 96 -5.89 11.20 -2.74
C GLU A 96 -5.01 10.28 -1.88
N THR A 97 -5.06 10.45 -0.56
CA THR A 97 -4.29 9.63 0.40
C THR A 97 -5.20 9.03 1.46
N LEU A 98 -5.13 7.72 1.64
CA LEU A 98 -5.77 6.97 2.71
C LEU A 98 -4.69 6.49 3.69
N ALA A 99 -4.66 7.08 4.88
CA ALA A 99 -3.85 6.57 5.99
C ALA A 99 -4.61 5.41 6.65
N VAL A 100 -3.93 4.28 6.84
CA VAL A 100 -4.43 3.17 7.65
C VAL A 100 -3.73 3.27 9.00
N GLU A 101 -4.51 3.62 10.03
CA GLU A 101 -4.05 3.64 11.43
C GLU A 101 -3.87 2.24 12.02
#